data_AF-A0A7K2MS89-F1
#
_entry.id   AF-A0A7K2MS89-F1
#
_cell.length_a   1.000
_cell.length_b   1.000
_cell.length_c   1.000
_cell.angle_alpha   90.00
_cell.angle_beta   90.00
_cell.angle_gamma   90.00
#
_symmetry.space_group_name_H-M   'P 1'
#
loop_
_entity.id
_entity.type
_entity.pdbx_description
1 polymer ?
#
loop_
_entity_poly.entity_id
_entity_poly.type
_entity_poly.pdbx_seq_one_letter_code
_entity_poly.pdbx_strand_id
1 'polypeptide(L)' 'MAAGLAAPLAPTTATAAPPAGGTAPAPTVEERRLDGEVPREILRRSGFAAVAPAFAHRLG' A
#
# COMPACT_ATOMS: atom_id res chain seq x y z
N MET A 1 6.93 34.05 9.39
CA MET A 1 7.91 33.47 10.33
C MET A 1 7.98 31.97 10.04
N ALA A 2 9.20 31.46 9.81
CA ALA A 2 9.61 30.06 9.67
C ALA A 2 9.00 29.20 8.55
N ALA A 3 9.67 29.24 7.40
CA ALA A 3 9.73 28.12 6.46
C ALA A 3 10.37 26.90 7.16
N GLY A 4 9.72 25.74 7.06
CA GLY A 4 10.25 24.47 7.49
C GLY A 4 9.81 23.39 6.50
N LEU A 5 10.24 23.49 5.24
CA LEU A 5 10.25 22.31 4.38
C LEU A 5 11.27 21.35 4.98
N ALA A 6 10.76 20.40 5.76
CA ALA A 6 11.53 19.27 6.25
C ALA A 6 12.24 18.61 5.07
N ALA A 7 13.54 18.35 5.24
CA ALA A 7 14.41 17.70 4.29
C ALA A 7 13.75 16.43 3.68
N PRO A 8 14.11 16.06 2.44
CA PRO A 8 13.60 14.83 1.84
C PRO A 8 13.99 13.66 2.76
N LEU A 9 13.00 13.09 3.44
CA LEU A 9 13.16 11.80 4.10
C LEU A 9 13.46 10.81 2.99
N ALA A 10 14.71 10.34 2.93
CA ALA A 10 15.04 9.21 2.05
C ALA A 10 14.07 8.07 2.40
N PRO A 11 13.37 7.48 1.43
CA PRO A 11 12.41 6.43 1.70
C PRO A 11 13.16 5.25 2.33
N THR A 12 12.90 4.98 3.61
CA THR A 12 13.39 3.79 4.27
C THR A 12 12.58 2.60 3.76
N THR A 13 13.25 1.64 3.14
CA THR A 13 12.59 0.43 2.63
C THR A 13 12.30 -0.52 3.79
N ALA A 14 11.02 -0.71 4.12
CA ALA A 14 10.61 -1.74 5.07
C ALA A 14 10.64 -3.12 4.38
N THR A 15 11.44 -4.05 4.90
CA THR A 15 11.43 -5.45 4.48
C THR A 15 10.45 -6.23 5.35
N ALA A 16 9.45 -6.85 4.73
CA ALA A 16 8.55 -7.76 5.41
C ALA A 16 9.25 -9.11 5.66
N ALA A 17 9.02 -9.71 6.83
CA ALA A 17 9.49 -11.06 7.11
C ALA A 17 8.76 -12.08 6.21
N PRO A 18 9.45 -13.11 5.71
CA PRO A 18 8.81 -14.13 4.88
C PRO A 18 7.73 -14.88 5.66
N PRO A 19 6.59 -15.25 5.02
CA PRO A 19 5.52 -15.97 5.69
C PRO A 19 6.00 -17.36 6.12
N ALA A 20 5.70 -17.74 7.35
CA ALA A 20 5.94 -19.10 7.84
C ALA A 20 4.98 -20.06 7.11
N GLY A 21 5.49 -20.87 6.18
CA GLY A 21 4.72 -21.93 5.52
C GLY A 21 4.21 -21.64 4.10
N GLY A 22 4.75 -20.64 3.40
CA GLY A 22 4.51 -20.43 1.95
C GLY A 22 3.08 -20.02 1.55
N THR A 23 2.14 -19.97 2.50
CA THR A 23 0.77 -19.53 2.29
C THR A 23 0.59 -18.13 2.86
N ALA A 24 -0.02 -17.24 2.10
CA ALA A 24 -0.36 -15.90 2.58
C ALA A 24 -1.34 -15.98 3.76
N PRO A 25 -1.18 -15.14 4.80
CA PRO A 25 -2.12 -15.10 5.91
C PRO A 25 -3.51 -14.66 5.43
N ALA A 26 -4.54 -15.09 6.14
CA ALA A 26 -5.89 -14.60 5.89
C ALA A 26 -5.95 -13.08 6.13
N PRO A 27 -6.71 -12.32 5.30
CA PRO A 27 -6.81 -10.89 5.48
C PRO A 27 -7.43 -10.53 6.83
N THR A 28 -7.01 -9.41 7.38
CA THR A 28 -7.57 -8.82 8.59
C THR A 28 -8.94 -8.19 8.31
N VAL A 29 -9.64 -7.75 9.37
CA VAL A 29 -10.91 -7.04 9.24
C VAL A 29 -10.75 -5.72 8.49
N GLU A 30 -9.70 -4.95 8.78
CA GLU A 30 -9.47 -3.66 8.13
C GLU A 30 -9.13 -3.81 6.65
N GLU A 31 -8.34 -4.83 6.28
CA GLU A 31 -8.04 -5.12 4.86
C GLU A 31 -9.31 -5.49 4.09
N ARG A 32 -10.22 -6.28 4.67
CA ARG A 32 -11.51 -6.60 4.05
C ARG A 32 -12.40 -5.36 3.83
N ARG A 33 -12.26 -4.32 4.65
CA ARG A 33 -13.05 -3.08 4.45
C ARG A 33 -12.67 -2.34 3.18
N LEU A 34 -11.48 -2.56 2.64
CA LEU A 34 -11.05 -1.96 1.36
C LEU A 34 -11.89 -2.44 0.18
N ASP A 35 -12.61 -3.55 0.30
CA ASP A 35 -13.56 -4.03 -0.71
C ASP A 35 -14.89 -3.25 -0.76
N GLY A 36 -15.11 -2.34 0.20
CA GLY A 36 -16.27 -1.46 0.21
C GLY A 36 -16.32 -0.48 -0.97
N GLU A 37 -17.52 -0.02 -1.29
CA GLU A 37 -17.77 0.87 -2.43
C GLU A 37 -17.04 2.21 -2.31
N VAL A 38 -17.15 2.87 -1.14
CA VAL A 38 -16.47 4.14 -0.85
C VAL A 38 -14.93 4.00 -0.87
N PRO A 39 -14.30 3.05 -0.15
CA PRO A 39 -12.87 2.81 -0.25
C PRO A 39 -12.37 2.57 -1.67
N ARG A 40 -13.09 1.77 -2.47
CA ARG A 40 -12.74 1.52 -3.88
C ARG A 40 -12.79 2.80 -4.72
N GLU A 41 -13.74 3.70 -4.48
CA GLU A 41 -13.80 4.98 -5.20
C GLU A 41 -12.62 5.89 -4.85
N ILE A 42 -12.21 5.94 -3.59
CA ILE A 42 -11.02 6.68 -3.16
C ILE A 42 -9.77 6.15 -3.88
N LEU A 43 -9.62 4.82 -3.97
CA LEU A 43 -8.49 4.21 -4.68
C LEU A 43 -8.49 4.50 -6.18
N ARG A 44 -9.66 4.56 -6.82
CA ARG A 44 -9.79 4.95 -8.23
C ARG A 44 -9.40 6.41 -8.44
N ARG A 45 -9.96 7.34 -7.66
CA ARG A 45 -9.67 8.78 -7.78
C ARG A 45 -8.25 9.16 -7.43
N SER A 46 -7.61 8.41 -6.53
CA SER A 46 -6.21 8.62 -6.18
C SER A 46 -5.21 8.07 -7.21
N GLY A 47 -5.68 7.27 -8.19
CA GLY A 47 -4.83 6.62 -9.19
C GLY A 47 -4.14 5.33 -8.71
N PHE A 48 -4.25 4.98 -7.43
CA PHE A 48 -3.64 3.77 -6.87
C PHE A 48 -4.24 2.49 -7.42
N ALA A 49 -5.50 2.51 -7.87
CA ALA A 49 -6.15 1.35 -8.49
C ALA A 49 -5.40 0.84 -9.74
N ALA A 50 -4.65 1.70 -10.44
CA ALA A 50 -3.84 1.31 -11.59
C ALA A 50 -2.37 1.02 -11.21
N VAL A 51 -1.81 1.80 -10.27
CA VAL A 51 -0.39 1.69 -9.88
C VAL A 51 -0.13 0.41 -9.09
N ALA A 52 -1.01 0.04 -8.14
CA ALA A 52 -0.76 -1.10 -7.26
C ALA A 52 -0.70 -2.45 -8.02
N PRO A 53 -1.62 -2.78 -8.94
CA PRO A 53 -1.50 -3.99 -9.75
C PRO A 53 -0.26 -3.99 -10.65
N ALA A 54 0.08 -2.85 -11.25
CA ALA A 54 1.28 -2.74 -12.10
C ALA A 54 2.57 -2.92 -11.29
N PHE A 55 2.61 -2.41 -10.06
CA PHE A 55 3.73 -2.60 -9.14
C PHE A 55 3.88 -4.07 -8.74
N ALA A 56 2.79 -4.73 -8.34
CA ALA A 56 2.80 -6.15 -8.00
C ALA A 56 3.29 -7.01 -9.18
N HIS A 57 2.83 -6.72 -10.41
CA HIS A 57 3.29 -7.42 -11.60
C HIS A 57 4.80 -7.28 -11.84
N ARG A 58 5.39 -6.13 -11.49
CA ARG A 58 6.85 -5.93 -11.59
C ARG A 58 7.65 -6.61 -10.49
N LEU A 59 7.01 -6.96 -9.37
CA LEU A 59 7.65 -7.67 -8.26
C LEU A 59 7.73 -9.18 -8.43
N GLY A 60 6.80 -9.78 -9.20
CA GLY A 60 6.73 -11.23 -9.41
C GLY A 60 6.25 -11.98 -8.18
#